data_AF-A0A4W5KC99-F1
#
_entry.id   AF-A0A4W5KC99-F1
#
_cell.length_a   1.000
_cell.length_b   1.000
_cell.length_c   1.000
_cell.angle_alpha   90.00
_cell.angle_beta   90.00
_cell.angle_gamma   90.00
#
_symmetry.space_group_name_H-M   'P 1'
#
loop_
_entity.id
_entity.type
_entity.pdbx_description
1 polymer ?
#
loop_
_entity_poly.entity_id
_entity_poly.type
_entity_poly.pdbx_seq_one_letter_code
_entity_poly.pdbx_strand_id
1 'polypeptide(L)' 'MYNVRSKTMTQHTSRLCKVYLTNKESDGVLHQMTWPPQSPNLNPIEMVWDELDRRVKEKQPTSAQHMWELLQDC' A
#
# COMPACT_ATOMS: atom_id res chain seq x y z
N MET A 1 -5.70 17.28 0.90
CA MET A 1 -5.98 16.37 2.02
C MET A 1 -5.78 14.95 1.52
N TYR A 2 -4.81 14.21 2.05
CA TYR A 2 -4.48 12.87 1.58
C TYR A 2 -5.24 11.82 2.40
N ASN A 3 -5.86 10.85 1.73
CA ASN A 3 -6.54 9.75 2.41
C ASN A 3 -5.53 8.63 2.67
N VAL A 4 -5.38 8.23 3.92
CA VAL A 4 -4.50 7.11 4.29
C VAL A 4 -5.33 5.89 4.67
N ARG A 5 -5.03 4.77 4.00
CA ARG A 5 -5.66 3.46 4.22
C ARG A 5 -4.70 2.58 5.00
N SER A 6 -5.14 2.08 6.15
CA SER A 6 -4.40 1.10 6.94
C SER A 6 -4.99 -0.29 6.70
N LYS A 7 -4.22 -1.21 6.13
CA LYS A 7 -4.60 -2.63 6.16
C LYS A 7 -4.53 -3.10 7.61
N THR A 8 -5.50 -3.89 8.08
CA THR A 8 -5.49 -4.54 9.41
C THR A 8 -4.43 -5.66 9.48
N MET A 9 -3.16 -5.33 9.22
CA MET A 9 -2.00 -6.12 9.58
C MET A 9 -1.42 -5.53 10.88
N THR A 10 -0.95 -6.39 11.78
CA THR A 10 -0.60 -6.04 13.17
C THR A 10 0.37 -4.86 13.27
N GLN A 11 1.29 -4.73 12.30
CA GLN A 11 2.31 -3.69 12.20
C GLN A 11 1.70 -2.28 12.04
N HIS A 12 0.65 -2.12 11.23
CA HIS A 12 -0.03 -0.84 10.99
C HIS A 12 -0.96 -0.43 12.14
N THR A 13 -1.09 -1.27 13.17
CA THR A 13 -1.87 -0.99 14.39
C THR A 13 -1.00 -0.82 15.63
N SER A 14 0.33 -0.78 15.46
CA SER A 14 1.26 -0.50 16.56
C SER A 14 0.97 0.85 17.21
N ARG A 15 1.32 1.00 18.50
CA ARG A 15 1.09 2.24 19.24
C ARG A 15 1.78 3.45 18.58
N LEU A 16 3.00 3.25 18.09
CA LEU A 16 3.77 4.31 17.42
C LEU A 16 3.09 4.75 16.11
N CYS A 17 2.65 3.79 15.28
CA CYS A 17 1.92 4.10 14.05
C CYS A 17 0.62 4.85 14.33
N LYS A 18 -0.16 4.41 15.34
CA LYS A 18 -1.41 5.09 15.73
C LYS A 18 -1.17 6.53 16.16
N VAL A 19 -0.20 6.75 17.05
CA VAL A 19 0.14 8.11 17.52
C VAL A 19 0.55 9.01 16.34
N TYR A 20 1.41 8.52 15.44
CA TYR A 20 1.82 9.29 14.28
C TYR A 20 0.64 9.67 13.39
N LEU A 21 -0.23 8.72 13.05
CA LEU A 21 -1.38 8.96 12.16
C LEU A 21 -2.41 9.91 12.80
N THR A 22 -2.70 9.77 14.10
CA THR A 22 -3.60 10.66 14.83
C THR A 22 -3.07 12.09 14.89
N ASN A 23 -1.75 12.28 15.07
CA ASN A 23 -1.15 13.60 15.03
C ASN A 23 -1.30 14.22 13.63
N LYS A 24 -1.01 13.46 12.57
CA LYS A 24 -1.17 13.94 11.19
C LYS A 24 -2.61 14.26 10.80
N GLU A 25 -3.57 13.54 11.37
CA GLU A 25 -4.99 13.84 11.20
C GLU A 25 -5.41 15.11 11.95
N SER A 26 -4.93 15.28 13.19
CA SER A 26 -5.14 16.51 13.98
C SER A 26 -4.54 17.75 13.30
N ASP A 27 -3.39 17.59 12.64
CA ASP A 27 -2.74 18.63 11.84
C ASP A 27 -3.47 18.91 10.50
N GLY A 28 -4.52 18.15 10.16
CA GLY A 28 -5.26 18.28 8.90
C GLY A 28 -4.49 17.82 7.65
N VAL A 29 -3.34 17.15 7.84
CA VAL A 29 -2.47 16.71 6.74
C VAL A 29 -3.08 15.51 6.00
N LEU A 30 -3.72 14.61 6.75
CA LEU A 30 -4.37 13.41 6.22
C LEU A 30 -5.70 13.14 6.90
N HIS A 31 -6.49 12.26 6.32
CA HIS A 31 -7.63 11.63 6.98
C HIS A 31 -7.44 10.13 7.07
N GLN A 32 -7.68 9.58 8.26
CA GLN A 32 -7.63 8.14 8.47
C GLN A 32 -8.97 7.52 8.11
N MET A 33 -8.97 6.65 7.11
CA MET A 33 -10.18 5.91 6.74
C MET A 33 -10.30 4.63 7.57
N THR A 34 -11.46 4.40 8.18
CA THR A 34 -11.77 3.12 8.81
C THR A 34 -12.13 2.11 7.73
N TRP A 35 -11.41 0.98 7.68
CA TRP A 35 -11.65 -0.06 6.70
C TRP A 35 -12.11 -1.36 7.36
N PRO A 36 -13.08 -2.08 6.78
CA PRO A 36 -13.45 -3.39 7.27
C PRO A 36 -12.25 -4.36 7.19
N PRO A 37 -12.04 -5.20 8.20
CA PRO A 37 -11.02 -6.24 8.16
C PRO A 37 -11.27 -7.18 6.97
N GLN A 38 -10.20 -7.78 6.44
CA GLN A 38 -10.28 -8.79 5.36
C GLN A 38 -10.96 -8.31 4.06
N SER A 39 -10.82 -7.03 3.70
CA SER A 39 -11.34 -6.46 2.45
C SER A 39 -10.22 -6.04 1.46
N PRO A 40 -9.36 -6.98 1.00
CA PRO A 40 -8.30 -6.67 0.03
C PRO A 40 -8.88 -6.24 -1.32
N ASN A 41 -10.00 -6.85 -1.74
CA ASN A 41 -10.68 -6.59 -3.02
C ASN A 41 -11.15 -5.14 -3.18
N LEU A 42 -11.30 -4.41 -2.07
CA LEU A 42 -11.78 -3.04 -2.08
C LEU A 42 -10.63 -2.01 -2.05
N ASN A 43 -9.37 -2.45 -1.97
CA ASN A 43 -8.22 -1.56 -1.97
C ASN A 43 -7.64 -1.43 -3.39
N PRO A 44 -7.78 -0.26 -4.05
CA PRO A 44 -7.19 0.00 -5.36
C PRO A 44 -5.69 -0.29 -5.44
N ILE A 45 -4.96 -0.21 -4.33
CA ILE A 45 -3.52 -0.52 -4.28
C ILE A 45 -3.29 -2.01 -4.55
N GLU A 46 -4.15 -2.91 -4.05
CA GLU A 46 -4.04 -4.35 -4.34
C GLU A 46 -4.26 -4.62 -5.83
N MET A 47 -5.26 -3.96 -6.43
CA MET A 47 -5.50 -4.09 -7.87
C MET A 47 -4.30 -3.62 -8.70
N VAL A 48 -3.61 -2.55 -8.29
CA VAL A 48 -2.39 -2.09 -8.95
C VAL A 48 -1.26 -3.09 -8.77
N TRP A 49 -1.08 -3.65 -7.57
CA TRP A 49 -0.07 -4.69 -7.34
C TRP A 49 -0.32 -5.94 -8.18
N ASP A 50 -1.57 -6.39 -8.30
CA ASP A 50 -1.94 -7.55 -9.11
C ASP A 50 -1.59 -7.34 -10.59
N GLU A 51 -1.87 -6.15 -11.14
CA GLU A 51 -1.55 -5.83 -12.53
C GLU A 51 -0.03 -5.68 -12.76
N LEU A 52 0.68 -5.04 -11.83
CA LEU A 52 2.15 -4.95 -11.89
C LEU A 52 2.80 -6.33 -11.84
N ASP A 53 2.36 -7.19 -10.93
CA ASP A 53 2.86 -8.56 -10.79
C ASP A 53 2.63 -9.38 -12.08
N ARG A 54 1.45 -9.26 -12.70
CA ARG A 54 1.16 -9.89 -13.99
C ARG A 54 2.14 -9.45 -15.08
N ARG A 55 2.35 -8.13 -15.24
CA ARG A 55 3.26 -7.57 -16.26
C ARG A 55 4.71 -7.99 -16.04
N VAL A 56 5.18 -7.96 -14.79
CA VAL A 56 6.56 -8.35 -14.46
C VAL A 56 6.76 -9.85 -14.71
N LYS A 57 5.80 -10.71 -14.33
CA LYS A 57 5.88 -12.16 -14.57
C LYS A 57 5.94 -12.52 -16.06
N GLU A 58 5.22 -11.80 -16.92
CA GLU A 58 5.30 -11.99 -18.38
C GLU A 58 6.71 -11.76 -18.95
N LYS A 59 7.50 -10.90 -18.29
CA LYS A 59 8.87 -10.54 -18.70
C LYS A 59 9.95 -11.47 -18.13
N GLN A 60 9.57 -12.37 -17.20
CA GLN A 60 10.47 -13.35 -16.57
C GLN A 60 11.77 -12.73 -16.03
N PRO A 61 11.71 -11.89 -14.99
CA PRO A 61 12.90 -11.29 -14.40
C PRO A 61 13.87 -12.36 -13.91
N THR A 62 15.14 -12.16 -14.21
CA THR A 62 16.24 -13.10 -13.89
C THR A 62 17.04 -12.68 -12.66
N SER A 63 16.82 -11.45 -12.16
CA SER A 63 17.47 -10.90 -10.97
C SER A 63 16.59 -9.83 -10.32
N ALA A 64 16.89 -9.47 -9.07
CA ALA A 64 16.21 -8.37 -8.39
C ALA A 64 16.42 -7.02 -9.10
N GLN A 65 17.60 -6.81 -9.70
CA GLN A 65 17.93 -5.60 -10.46
C GLN A 65 17.08 -5.52 -11.73
N HIS A 66 16.99 -6.61 -12.48
CA HIS A 66 16.14 -6.70 -13.68
C HIS A 66 14.65 -6.53 -13.32
N MET A 67 14.20 -7.11 -12.20
CA MET A 67 12.84 -6.89 -11.70
C MET A 67 12.58 -5.41 -11.39
N TRP A 68 13.53 -4.72 -10.75
CA TRP A 68 13.41 -3.30 -10.43
C TRP A 68 13.30 -2.44 -11.69
N GLU A 69 14.11 -2.71 -12.72
CA GLU A 69 14.05 -2.03 -14.01
C GLU A 69 12.68 -2.22 -14.68
N LEU A 70 12.17 -3.46 -14.72
CA LEU A 70 10.84 -3.76 -15.27
C LEU A 70 9.70 -3.05 -14.52
N LEU A 71 9.83 -2.85 -13.21
CA LEU A 71 8.85 -2.11 -12.42
C LEU A 71 8.85 -0.61 -12.73
N GLN A 72 9.96 -0.04 -13.19
CA GLN A 72 10.02 1.37 -13.62
C GLN A 72 9.44 1.59 -15.02
N ASP A 73 9.44 0.55 -15.86
CA ASP A 73 8.92 0.58 -17.24
C ASP A 73 7.40 0.29 -17.35
N CYS A 74 6.74 -0.07 -16.24
CA CYS A 74 5.31 -0.40 -16.20
C CYS A 74 4.38 0.82 -16.26
#